data_AF-A0A917QPC2-F1
#
_entry.id   AF-A0A917QPC2-F1
#
_cell.length_a   1.000
_cell.length_b   1.000
_cell.length_c   1.000
_cell.angle_alpha   90.00
_cell.angle_beta   90.00
_cell.angle_gamma   90.00
#
_symmetry.space_group_name_H-M   'P 1'
#
loop_
_entity.id
_entity.type
_entity.pdbx_description
1 polymer ?
#
loop_
_entity_poly.entity_id
_entity_poly.type
_entity_poly.pdbx_seq_one_letter_code
_entity_poly.pdbx_strand_id
1 'polypeptide(L)'
;MDVDTAIVQAADAGGSDRIARALKIAVEYGSVDGDHHKAWTIDQMVRALTGCPMVTESAIDCNGDPYEYETQGESEQYRTLVAAACDGEDGPETYGWDEGIAP
;
A
#
# COMPACT_ATOMS: atom_id res chain seq x y z
N MET A 1 -14.18 -24.92 6.42
CA MET A 1 -14.76 -23.67 6.96
C MET A 1 -13.75 -22.61 6.66
N ASP A 2 -13.95 -21.98 5.51
CA ASP A 2 -13.03 -21.02 4.90
C ASP A 2 -13.05 -19.71 5.69
N VAL A 3 -11.88 -19.23 6.07
CA VAL A 3 -11.67 -18.02 6.88
C VAL A 3 -12.02 -16.72 6.13
N ASP A 4 -12.44 -16.81 4.87
CA ASP A 4 -12.66 -15.67 3.97
C ASP A 4 -14.01 -14.95 4.11
N THR A 5 -14.97 -15.43 4.91
CA THR A 5 -16.34 -14.88 4.88
C THR A 5 -16.70 -13.95 6.04
N ALA A 6 -15.82 -13.71 7.01
CA ALA A 6 -16.19 -12.99 8.25
C ALA A 6 -15.71 -11.51 8.34
N ILE A 7 -14.91 -11.01 7.42
CA ILE A 7 -14.17 -9.74 7.60
C ILE A 7 -14.86 -8.49 7.02
N VAL A 8 -15.96 -8.63 6.27
CA VAL A 8 -16.57 -7.51 5.55
C VAL A 8 -18.10 -7.53 5.64
N GLN A 9 -18.63 -7.04 6.76
CA GLN A 9 -19.95 -6.43 6.78
C GLN A 9 -19.95 -5.13 7.62
N ALA A 10 -20.43 -4.07 6.96
CA ALA A 10 -20.88 -2.78 7.50
C ALA A 10 -19.83 -1.71 7.89
N ALA A 11 -19.39 -0.96 6.88
CA ALA A 11 -19.20 0.49 6.96
C ALA A 11 -19.43 1.09 5.56
N ASP A 12 -19.74 2.38 5.48
CA ASP A 12 -19.93 3.16 4.25
C ASP A 12 -18.99 2.71 3.10
N ALA A 13 -19.55 2.53 1.90
CA ALA A 13 -18.94 1.77 0.80
C ALA A 13 -17.54 2.27 0.37
N GLY A 14 -17.20 3.53 0.67
CA GLY A 14 -15.86 4.07 0.41
C GLY A 14 -14.85 3.90 1.56
N GLY A 15 -15.31 3.80 2.82
CA GLY A 15 -14.46 3.73 4.01
C GLY A 15 -14.17 2.28 4.45
N SER A 16 -15.15 1.39 4.34
CA SER A 16 -14.96 -0.05 4.60
C SER A 16 -13.91 -0.67 3.70
N ASP A 17 -13.98 -0.35 2.41
CA ASP A 17 -13.18 -1.02 1.40
C ASP A 17 -11.69 -0.70 1.59
N ARG A 18 -11.38 0.51 2.06
CA ARG A 18 -10.03 0.96 2.42
C ARG A 18 -9.48 0.18 3.62
N ILE A 19 -10.29 0.07 4.68
CA ILE A 19 -9.90 -0.64 5.90
C ILE A 19 -9.73 -2.13 5.61
N ALA A 20 -10.69 -2.75 4.91
CA ALA A 20 -10.64 -4.15 4.54
C ALA A 20 -9.41 -4.47 3.69
N ARG A 21 -9.07 -3.60 2.71
CA ARG A 21 -7.86 -3.75 1.90
C ARG A 21 -6.59 -3.65 2.75
N ALA A 22 -6.49 -2.65 3.62
CA ALA A 22 -5.34 -2.51 4.51
C ALA A 22 -5.15 -3.74 5.40
N LEU A 23 -6.24 -4.28 5.97
CA LEU A 23 -6.19 -5.50 6.78
C LEU A 23 -5.79 -6.72 5.95
N LYS A 24 -6.30 -6.85 4.71
CA LYS A 24 -5.90 -7.92 3.79
C LYS A 24 -4.39 -7.89 3.54
N ILE A 25 -3.83 -6.72 3.21
CA ILE A 25 -2.39 -6.52 2.98
C ILE A 25 -1.59 -6.95 4.23
N ALA A 26 -2.02 -6.54 5.42
CA ALA A 26 -1.35 -6.89 6.67
C ALA A 26 -1.32 -8.40 6.92
N VAL A 27 -2.43 -9.10 6.66
CA VAL A 27 -2.56 -10.55 6.86
C VAL A 27 -1.72 -11.32 5.84
N GLU A 28 -1.75 -10.90 4.57
CA GLU A 28 -1.06 -11.61 3.48
C GLU A 28 0.45 -11.38 3.50
N TYR A 29 0.92 -10.16 3.78
CA TYR A 29 2.31 -9.77 3.58
C TYR A 29 3.05 -9.36 4.87
N GLY A 30 2.35 -9.06 5.96
CA GLY A 30 2.96 -8.53 7.20
C GLY A 30 3.90 -9.50 7.92
N SER A 31 3.92 -10.78 7.54
CA SER A 31 4.84 -11.79 8.09
C SER A 31 5.91 -12.25 7.10
N VAL A 32 6.06 -11.58 5.94
CA VAL A 32 7.04 -11.95 4.91
C VAL A 32 8.44 -11.38 5.23
N ASP A 33 9.49 -12.10 4.83
CA ASP A 33 10.89 -11.90 5.24
C ASP A 33 11.56 -10.69 4.56
N GLY A 34 12.33 -9.89 5.31
CA GLY A 34 13.06 -8.70 4.85
C GLY A 34 12.48 -7.35 5.31
N ASP A 35 13.32 -6.45 5.85
CA ASP A 35 12.85 -5.14 6.34
C ASP A 35 12.31 -4.23 5.22
N HIS A 36 12.84 -4.36 4.00
CA HIS A 36 12.35 -3.63 2.82
C HIS A 36 10.94 -4.12 2.38
N HIS A 37 10.60 -5.39 2.60
CA HIS A 37 9.25 -5.90 2.33
C HIS A 37 8.24 -5.43 3.38
N LYS A 38 8.68 -5.20 4.62
CA LYS A 38 7.82 -4.60 5.66
C LYS A 38 7.53 -3.13 5.37
N ALA A 39 8.52 -2.37 4.89
CA ALA A 39 8.32 -1.00 4.44
C ALA A 39 7.24 -0.94 3.35
N TRP A 40 7.33 -1.81 2.35
CA TRP A 40 6.32 -1.94 1.31
C TRP A 40 4.94 -2.32 1.86
N THR A 41 4.88 -3.28 2.78
CA THR A 41 3.60 -3.69 3.39
C THR A 41 2.93 -2.51 4.09
N ILE A 42 3.70 -1.75 4.89
CA ILE A 42 3.20 -0.57 5.60
C ILE A 42 2.75 0.50 4.58
N ASP A 43 3.55 0.76 3.55
CA ASP A 43 3.23 1.71 2.50
C ASP A 43 1.90 1.35 1.80
N GLN A 44 1.73 0.09 1.40
CA GLN A 44 0.50 -0.38 0.76
C GLN A 44 -0.73 -0.29 1.68
N MET A 45 -0.57 -0.52 2.99
CA MET A 45 -1.63 -0.28 3.97
C MET A 45 -2.00 1.21 4.03
N VAL A 46 -1.01 2.11 4.05
CA VAL A 46 -1.23 3.56 4.07
C VAL A 46 -1.92 4.03 2.79
N ARG A 47 -1.51 3.53 1.62
CA ARG A 47 -2.18 3.78 0.33
C ARG A 47 -3.65 3.35 0.35
N ALA A 48 -3.95 2.19 0.92
CA ALA A 48 -5.32 1.74 1.07
C ALA A 48 -6.13 2.70 1.95
N LEU A 49 -5.60 3.07 3.12
CA LEU A 49 -6.27 3.94 4.09
C LEU A 49 -6.48 5.38 3.58
N THR A 50 -5.55 5.88 2.77
CA THR A 50 -5.62 7.22 2.13
C THR A 50 -6.40 7.21 0.82
N GLY A 51 -7.00 6.07 0.44
CA GLY A 51 -7.88 5.96 -0.71
C GLY A 51 -7.15 6.02 -2.05
N CYS A 52 -5.92 5.53 -2.14
CA CYS A 52 -5.23 5.40 -3.41
C CYS A 52 -6.02 4.51 -4.38
N PRO A 53 -6.11 4.91 -5.67
CA PRO A 53 -6.81 4.13 -6.68
C PRO A 53 -6.02 2.86 -7.02
N MET A 54 -6.74 1.82 -7.43
CA MET A 54 -6.09 0.71 -8.14
C MET A 54 -5.75 1.18 -9.56
N VAL A 55 -4.54 0.88 -10.01
CA VAL A 55 -4.03 1.18 -11.34
C VAL A 55 -3.43 -0.09 -11.94
N THR A 56 -3.42 -0.17 -13.26
CA THR A 56 -2.72 -1.22 -14.00
C THR A 56 -1.39 -0.65 -14.48
N GLU A 57 -0.30 -1.30 -14.11
CA GLU A 57 1.05 -0.95 -14.53
C GLU A 57 1.61 -2.07 -15.41
N SER A 58 2.57 -1.72 -16.27
CA SER A 58 3.28 -2.68 -17.12
C SER A 58 4.72 -2.86 -16.63
N ALA A 59 5.18 -4.10 -16.57
CA ALA A 59 6.57 -4.45 -16.27
C ALA A 59 7.12 -5.42 -17.30
N ILE A 60 8.45 -5.53 -17.34
CA ILE A 60 9.17 -6.49 -18.19
C ILE A 60 9.72 -7.60 -17.30
N ASP A 61 9.47 -8.86 -17.67
CA ASP A 61 9.98 -10.01 -16.92
C ASP A 61 11.47 -10.29 -17.21
N CYS A 62 12.03 -11.32 -16.58
CA CYS A 62 13.43 -11.70 -16.78
C CYS A 62 13.76 -12.26 -18.18
N ASN A 63 12.73 -12.60 -18.97
CA ASN A 63 12.87 -13.06 -20.34
C ASN A 63 12.74 -11.90 -21.35
N GLY A 64 12.36 -10.70 -20.90
CA GLY A 64 12.11 -9.54 -21.74
C GLY A 64 10.66 -9.42 -22.22
N ASP A 65 9.76 -10.26 -21.72
CA ASP A 65 8.35 -10.24 -22.09
C ASP A 65 7.57 -9.24 -21.20
N PRO A 66 6.74 -8.36 -21.80
CA PRO A 66 5.91 -7.45 -21.03
C PRO A 66 4.74 -8.17 -20.37
N TYR A 67 4.42 -7.77 -19.14
CA TYR A 67 3.21 -8.18 -18.43
C TYR A 67 2.56 -6.99 -17.73
N GLU A 68 1.24 -7.10 -17.50
CA GLU A 68 0.47 -6.13 -16.74
C GLU A 68 0.15 -6.67 -15.35
N TYR A 69 0.16 -5.79 -14.35
CA TYR A 69 -0.20 -6.12 -12.99
C TYR A 69 -0.98 -4.96 -12.35
N GLU A 70 -1.86 -5.29 -11.39
CA GLU A 70 -2.62 -4.29 -10.64
C GLU A 70 -1.85 -3.87 -9.38
N THR A 71 -1.80 -2.57 -9.11
CA THR A 71 -1.16 -2.00 -7.91
C THR A 71 -1.94 -0.78 -7.41
N GLN A 72 -1.58 -0.24 -6.25
CA GLN A 72 -2.14 1.01 -5.74
C GLN A 72 -1.30 2.19 -6.22
N GLY A 73 -1.95 3.14 -6.90
CA GLY A 73 -1.35 4.41 -7.27
C GLY A 73 -1.24 5.37 -6.08
N GLU A 74 -1.35 6.67 -6.35
CA GLU A 74 -1.27 7.72 -5.33
C GLU A 74 -2.56 8.54 -5.28
N SER A 75 -3.03 8.85 -4.08
CA SER A 75 -4.04 9.88 -3.84
C SER A 75 -3.40 11.19 -3.38
N GLU A 76 -4.14 12.29 -3.46
CA GLU A 76 -3.72 13.57 -2.86
C GLU A 76 -3.48 13.41 -1.35
N GLN A 77 -4.36 12.67 -0.66
CA GLN A 77 -4.24 12.41 0.77
C GLN A 77 -2.96 11.63 1.12
N TYR A 78 -2.57 10.65 0.29
CA TYR A 78 -1.30 9.93 0.43
C TYR A 78 -0.13 10.90 0.32
N ARG A 79 -0.08 11.72 -0.74
CA ARG A 79 1.01 12.68 -0.98
C ARG A 79 1.13 13.72 0.15
N THR A 80 0.01 14.23 0.65
CA THR A 80 -0.01 15.15 1.80
C THR A 80 0.53 14.48 3.05
N LEU A 81 0.16 13.22 3.31
CA LEU A 81 0.66 12.47 4.45
C LEU A 81 2.17 12.23 4.35
N VAL A 82 2.66 11.79 3.20
CA VAL A 82 4.10 11.55 2.96
C VAL A 82 4.89 12.84 3.14
N ALA A 83 4.47 13.94 2.53
CA ALA A 83 5.13 15.24 2.69
C ALA A 83 5.19 15.70 4.16
N ALA A 84 4.09 15.52 4.90
CA ALA A 84 4.05 15.84 6.32
C ALA A 84 4.90 14.91 7.18
N ALA A 85 5.09 13.65 6.76
CA ALA A 85 5.95 12.69 7.45
C ALA A 85 7.44 12.97 7.21
N CYS A 86 7.79 13.50 6.03
CA CYS A 86 9.16 13.89 5.67
C CYS A 86 9.58 15.26 6.28
N ASP A 87 8.61 16.14 6.55
CA ASP A 87 8.85 17.46 7.14
C ASP A 87 9.27 17.38 8.61
N GLY A 88 10.47 17.84 8.91
CA GLY A 88 11.07 17.84 10.25
C GLY A 88 11.80 19.13 10.57
N GLU A 89 12.65 19.11 11.60
CA GLU A 89 13.30 20.33 12.12
C GLU A 89 14.16 21.08 11.08
N ASP A 90 14.69 20.36 10.08
CA ASP A 90 15.56 20.90 9.03
C ASP A 90 14.81 21.13 7.69
N GLY A 91 13.48 21.02 7.68
CA GLY A 91 12.61 21.24 6.53
C GLY A 91 12.03 19.95 5.90
N PRO A 92 11.46 20.03 4.68
CA PRO A 92 10.58 19.00 4.11
C PRO A 92 11.26 17.66 3.76
N GLU A 93 12.58 17.58 3.85
CA GLU A 93 13.40 16.40 3.52
C GLU A 93 14.18 15.89 4.75
N THR A 94 13.70 16.22 5.97
CA THR A 94 14.38 15.83 7.21
C THR A 94 14.31 14.32 7.43
N TYR A 95 13.17 13.71 7.10
CA TYR A 95 12.95 12.27 7.17
C TYR A 95 12.68 11.69 5.79
N GLY A 96 12.96 10.41 5.61
CA GLY A 96 12.64 9.67 4.40
C GLY A 96 11.37 8.85 4.55
N TRP A 97 10.60 8.74 3.47
CA TRP A 97 9.52 7.77 3.32
C TRP A 97 10.00 6.63 2.42
N ASP A 98 10.17 5.43 2.97
CA ASP A 98 10.59 4.25 2.22
C ASP A 98 9.35 3.47 1.75
N GLU A 99 9.11 3.45 0.44
CA GLU A 99 8.02 2.68 -0.18
C GLU A 99 8.31 1.18 -0.25
N GLY A 100 9.54 0.77 0.10
CA GLY A 100 9.98 -0.63 0.11
C GLY A 100 9.97 -1.28 -1.27
N ILE A 101 9.97 -2.62 -1.27
CA ILE A 101 9.89 -3.45 -2.48
C ILE A 101 8.80 -4.51 -2.28
N ALA A 102 8.06 -4.83 -3.33
CA ALA A 102 7.08 -5.91 -3.29
C ALA A 102 7.75 -7.27 -3.00
N PRO A 103 7.11 -8.17 -2.22
CA PRO A 103 7.64 -9.50 -1.92
C PRO A 103 7.80 -10.47 -3.11
#